data_AF-A0A2D8QQ81-F1
#
_entry.id   AF-A0A2D8QQ81-F1
#
_cell.length_a   1.000
_cell.length_b   1.000
_cell.length_c   1.000
_cell.angle_alpha   90.00
_cell.angle_beta   90.00
_cell.angle_gamma   90.00
#
_symmetry.space_group_name_H-M   'P 1'
#
loop_
_entity.id
_entity.type
_entity.pdbx_description
1 polymer ?
#
loop_
_entity_poly.entity_id
_entity_poly.type
_entity_poly.pdbx_seq_one_letter_code
_entity_poly.pdbx_strand_id
1 'polypeptide(L)' 'MELPASWANFVSIVGFIFLAALVWSIPKGLIYKEAPDSAAWRDIRLWATSLIIFQIMLYVTFT' A
#
# COMPACT_ATOMS: atom_id res chain seq x y z
N MET A 1 -21.23 -17.54 14.96
CA MET A 1 -19.97 -17.27 15.66
C MET A 1 -19.59 -15.85 15.32
N GLU A 2 -19.73 -14.91 16.26
CA GLU A 2 -19.23 -13.55 16.05
C GLU A 2 -17.71 -13.61 16.16
N LEU A 3 -17.02 -13.48 15.03
CA LEU A 3 -15.58 -13.31 15.06
C LEU A 3 -15.29 -12.01 15.81
N PRO A 4 -14.40 -12.02 16.83
CA PRO A 4 -14.02 -10.81 17.53
C PRO A 4 -13.57 -9.73 16.52
N ALA A 5 -13.96 -8.47 16.71
CA ALA A 5 -13.55 -7.38 15.83
C ALA A 5 -12.02 -7.28 15.67
N SER A 6 -11.27 -7.75 16.66
CA SER A 6 -9.80 -7.87 16.61
C SER A 6 -9.30 -8.74 15.44
N TRP A 7 -10.06 -9.75 15.02
CA TRP A 7 -9.73 -10.57 13.85
C TRP A 7 -9.89 -9.80 12.54
N ALA A 8 -10.93 -8.99 12.41
CA ALA A 8 -11.10 -8.12 11.25
C ALA A 8 -9.95 -7.11 11.16
N ASN A 9 -9.55 -6.52 12.29
CA ASN A 9 -8.42 -5.60 12.38
C ASN A 9 -7.09 -6.23 11.96
N PHE A 10 -6.84 -7.46 12.42
CA PHE A 10 -5.66 -8.19 12.03
C PHE A 10 -5.62 -8.48 10.51
N VAL A 11 -6.73 -8.95 9.94
CA VAL A 11 -6.83 -9.26 8.50
C VAL A 11 -6.65 -7.99 7.65
N SER A 12 -7.23 -6.86 8.05
CA SER A 12 -7.07 -5.59 7.35
C SER A 12 -5.61 -5.12 7.33
N ILE A 13 -4.93 -5.14 8.48
CA ILE A 13 -3.51 -4.75 8.56
C ILE A 13 -2.63 -5.67 7.71
N VAL A 14 -2.84 -6.99 7.79
CA VAL A 14 -2.12 -7.97 6.96
C VAL A 14 -2.39 -7.72 5.47
N GLY A 15 -3.63 -7.42 5.10
CA GLY A 15 -4.01 -7.06 3.73
C GLY A 15 -3.28 -5.81 3.22
N PHE A 16 -3.17 -4.76 4.04
CA PHE A 16 -2.43 -3.55 3.68
C PHE A 16 -0.93 -3.79 3.52
N ILE A 17 -0.32 -4.57 4.41
CA ILE A 17 1.09 -4.94 4.31
C ILE A 17 1.33 -5.78 3.04
N PHE A 18 0.42 -6.71 2.73
CA PHE A 18 0.50 -7.51 1.51
C PHE A 18 0.40 -6.64 0.25
N LEU A 19 -0.53 -5.69 0.20
CA LEU A 19 -0.64 -4.73 -0.90
C LEU A 19 0.62 -3.88 -1.04
N ALA A 20 1.21 -3.44 0.07
CA ALA A 20 2.48 -2.71 0.04
C ALA A 20 3.58 -3.58 -0.57
N ALA A 21 3.71 -4.85 -0.17
CA ALA A 21 4.68 -5.76 -0.77
C ALA A 21 4.45 -5.97 -2.28
N LEU A 22 3.19 -6.13 -2.72
CA LEU A 22 2.85 -6.27 -4.13
C LEU A 22 3.20 -5.04 -4.97
N VAL A 23 2.99 -3.85 -4.42
CA VAL A 23 3.36 -2.59 -5.08
C VAL A 23 4.86 -2.55 -5.38
N TRP A 24 5.70 -3.05 -4.47
CA TRP A 24 7.15 -3.11 -4.68
C TRP A 24 7.58 -4.21 -5.67
N SER A 25 6.73 -5.21 -5.92
CA SER A 25 6.93 -6.23 -6.96
C SER A 25 6.81 -5.67 -8.38
N ILE A 26 6.18 -4.50 -8.55
CA ILE A 26 6.06 -3.86 -9.87
C ILE A 26 7.45 -3.41 -10.35
N PRO A 27 7.93 -3.93 -11.50
CA PRO A 27 9.25 -3.60 -12.01
C PRO A 27 9.29 -2.15 -12.49
N LYS A 28 10.35 -1.43 -12.08
CA LYS A 28 10.54 -0.01 -12.42
C LYS A 28 10.44 0.23 -13.93
N GLY A 29 10.96 -0.70 -14.74
CA GLY A 29 10.93 -0.61 -16.20
C GLY A 29 9.54 -0.54 -16.82
N LEU A 30 8.49 -1.06 -16.16
CA LEU A 30 7.09 -0.87 -16.61
C LEU A 30 6.58 0.53 -16.26
N ILE A 31 7.01 1.10 -15.14
CA ILE A 31 6.56 2.41 -14.65
C ILE A 31 7.17 3.55 -15.49
N TYR A 32 8.43 3.40 -15.89
CA TYR A 32 9.16 4.40 -16.66
C TYR A 32 9.17 4.16 -18.17
N LYS A 33 8.50 3.12 -18.69
CA LYS A 33 8.59 2.69 -20.11
C LYS A 33 8.21 3.77 -21.12
N GLU A 34 7.36 4.70 -20.73
CA GLU A 34 6.85 5.79 -21.57
C GLU A 34 7.25 7.18 -21.03
N ALA A 35 8.20 7.22 -20.10
CA ALA A 35 8.57 8.43 -19.40
C ALA A 35 9.79 9.10 -20.06
N PRO A 36 9.67 10.34 -20.58
CA PRO A 36 10.85 11.10 -21.04
C PRO A 36 11.82 11.45 -19.89
N ASP A 37 11.39 11.29 -18.64
CA ASP A 37 12.17 11.65 -17.45
C ASP A 37 11.95 10.64 -16.30
N SER A 38 13.02 10.38 -15.55
CA SER A 38 13.08 9.35 -14.49
C SER A 38 12.83 9.91 -13.08
N ALA A 39 12.15 11.05 -13.00
CA ALA A 39 11.92 11.75 -11.74
C ALA A 39 11.15 10.89 -10.72
N ALA A 40 11.63 10.88 -9.47
CA ALA A 40 11.16 10.00 -8.41
C ALA A 40 9.66 10.13 -8.09
N TRP A 41 9.05 11.30 -8.30
CA TRP A 41 7.61 11.52 -8.08
C TRP A 41 6.70 10.76 -9.06
N ARG A 42 7.22 10.28 -10.20
CA ARG A 42 6.48 9.41 -11.13
C ARG A 42 6.42 7.96 -10.67
N ASP A 43 7.22 7.60 -9.66
CA ASP A 43 7.19 6.26 -9.11
C ASP A 43 5.85 6.03 -8.40
N ILE A 44 4.92 5.38 -9.11
CA ILE A 44 3.58 5.06 -8.58
C ILE A 44 3.66 4.25 -7.28
N ARG A 45 4.79 3.56 -7.05
CA ARG A 45 5.02 2.77 -5.84
C ARG A 45 5.19 3.64 -4.60
N LEU A 46 5.77 4.84 -4.74
CA LEU A 46 5.88 5.80 -3.64
C LEU A 46 4.51 6.34 -3.24
N TRP A 47 3.66 6.66 -4.22
CA TRP A 47 2.28 7.11 -3.97
C TRP A 47 1.42 6.01 -3.36
N ALA A 48 1.49 4.79 -3.90
CA ALA A 48 0.77 3.65 -3.35
C ALA A 48 1.23 3.31 -1.92
N THR A 49 2.53 3.35 -1.64
CA THR A 49 3.05 3.15 -0.28
C THR A 49 2.56 4.26 0.67
N SER A 50 2.56 5.52 0.22
CA SER A 50 2.06 6.65 1.01
C SER A 50 0.56 6.53 1.33
N LEU A 51 -0.25 6.11 0.36
CA LEU A 51 -1.68 5.84 0.54
C LEU A 51 -1.94 4.69 1.52
N ILE A 52 -1.16 3.60 1.43
CA ILE A 52 -1.28 2.46 2.35
C ILE A 52 -0.91 2.87 3.78
N ILE A 53 0.17 3.64 3.96
CA ILE A 53 0.56 4.18 5.27
C ILE A 53 -0.56 5.06 5.84
N PHE A 54 -1.13 5.95 5.02
CA PHE A 54 -2.24 6.80 5.43
C PHE A 54 -3.49 5.99 5.83
N GLN A 55 -3.83 4.95 5.07
CA GLN A 55 -4.91 4.02 5.41
C GLN A 55 -4.66 3.31 6.74
N ILE A 56 -3.45 2.79 6.98
CA ILE A 56 -3.10 2.16 8.26
C ILE A 56 -3.21 3.16 9.41
N MET A 57 -2.76 4.40 9.22
CA MET A 57 -2.84 5.45 10.23
C MET A 57 -4.29 5.78 10.60
N LEU A 58 -5.17 5.94 9.61
CA LEU A 58 -6.60 6.12 9.84
C LEU A 58 -7.17 4.90 10.56
N TYR A 59 -6.84 3.71 10.11
CA TYR A 59 -7.33 2.47 10.69
C TYR A 59 -6.99 2.36 12.18
N VAL A 60 -5.75 2.64 12.56
CA VAL A 60 -5.29 2.64 13.95
C VAL A 60 -5.91 3.76 14.78
N THR A 61 -6.23 4.91 14.19
CA THR A 61 -6.80 6.05 14.91
C THR A 61 -8.29 5.88 15.21
N PHE A 62 -9.03 5.22 14.31
CA PHE A 62 -10.47 5.03 14.39
C PHE A 62 -10.90 3.62 14.88
N THR A 63 -9.93 2.79 15.28
CA THR A 63 -10.13 1.47 15.91
C THR A 63 -9.93 1.57 17.41
#